data_AF-A0A2S2NEU7-F1
#
_entry.id   AF-A0A2S2NEU7-F1
#
_cell.length_a   1.000
_cell.length_b   1.000
_cell.length_c   1.000
_cell.angle_alpha   90.00
_cell.angle_beta   90.00
_cell.angle_gamma   90.00
#
_symmetry.space_group_name_H-M   'P 1'
#
loop_
_entity.id
_entity.type
_entity.pdbx_description
1 polymer ?
#
loop_
_entity_poly.entity_id
_entity_poly.type
_entity_poly.pdbx_seq_one_letter_code
_entity_poly.pdbx_strand_id
1 'polypeptide(L)'
;KVMKPGLYYHFGLVNGIKRYSSTCVLDKHIKIAVGIDGLPISKSSTAAFWPILAYIMPHKQYVFPIGLYYGSDKPEDSNEFLSDFITEVLGLSDEIVINNELKKITIEVFSCDVPAKSFILRIKG
;
A
#
# COMPACT_ATOMS: atom_id res chain seq x y z
N LYS A 1 11.00 9.82 1.98
CA LYS A 1 11.12 10.64 3.21
C LYS A 1 11.86 9.88 4.30
N VAL A 2 12.60 10.59 5.15
CA VAL A 2 13.21 10.00 6.35
C VAL A 2 12.09 9.64 7.32
N MET A 3 12.13 8.44 7.89
CA MET A 3 11.13 7.91 8.82
C MET A 3 11.86 6.99 9.79
N LYS A 4 12.00 7.36 11.07
CA LYS A 4 12.89 6.63 11.98
C LYS A 4 12.49 5.16 12.18
N PRO A 5 13.46 4.22 12.27
CA PRO A 5 14.92 4.36 12.09
C PRO A 5 15.42 4.21 10.63
N GLY A 6 14.58 4.42 9.63
CA GLY A 6 14.88 4.18 8.23
C GLY A 6 14.34 5.23 7.24
N LEU A 7 13.88 4.72 6.10
CA LEU A 7 13.43 5.49 4.96
C LEU A 7 12.11 4.93 4.46
N TYR A 8 11.22 5.84 4.08
CA TYR A 8 9.96 5.52 3.42
C TYR A 8 9.92 6.11 2.01
N TYR A 9 9.40 5.36 1.05
CA TYR A 9 9.11 5.84 -0.29
C TYR A 9 7.64 5.58 -0.63
N HIS A 10 6.97 6.61 -1.14
CA HIS A 10 5.58 6.52 -1.57
C HIS A 10 5.54 6.40 -3.11
N PHE A 11 5.07 5.26 -3.60
CA PHE A 11 4.85 5.05 -5.03
C PHE A 11 3.50 5.63 -5.49
N GLY A 12 2.48 5.55 -4.64
CA GLY A 12 1.12 6.02 -4.90
C GLY A 12 0.22 4.94 -5.51
N LEU A 13 -0.97 4.82 -4.95
CA LEU A 13 -2.05 3.96 -5.41
C LEU A 13 -2.47 4.32 -6.84
N VAL A 14 -2.68 5.61 -7.13
CA VAL A 14 -3.12 6.06 -8.46
C VAL A 14 -2.07 5.73 -9.53
N ASN A 15 -0.79 5.89 -9.18
CA ASN A 15 0.30 5.55 -10.08
C ASN A 15 0.34 4.04 -10.36
N GLY A 16 0.12 3.22 -9.33
CA GLY A 16 -0.02 1.77 -9.47
C GLY A 16 -1.17 1.38 -10.40
N ILE A 17 -2.35 1.99 -10.23
CA ILE A 17 -3.53 1.71 -11.09
C ILE A 17 -3.27 2.14 -12.54
N LYS A 18 -2.69 3.32 -12.77
CA LYS A 18 -2.32 3.79 -14.13
C LYS A 18 -1.30 2.87 -14.80
N ARG A 19 -0.33 2.36 -14.03
CA ARG A 19 0.62 1.38 -14.55
C ARG A 19 -0.06 0.06 -14.89
N TYR A 20 -0.98 -0.40 -14.05
CA TYR A 20 -1.78 -1.58 -14.34
C TYR A 20 -2.63 -1.40 -15.61
N SER A 21 -3.22 -0.22 -15.82
CA SER A 21 -4.06 0.09 -16.99
C SER A 21 -3.31 0.10 -18.31
N SER A 22 -1.97 0.21 -18.29
CA SER A 22 -1.13 0.04 -19.48
C SER A 22 -0.92 -1.41 -19.89
N THR A 23 -1.15 -2.36 -18.97
CA THR A 23 -0.91 -3.79 -19.18
C THR A 23 -2.22 -4.56 -19.34
N CYS A 24 -3.30 -4.11 -18.70
CA CYS A 24 -4.59 -4.78 -18.67
C CYS A 24 -5.73 -3.77 -18.80
N VAL A 25 -6.85 -4.21 -19.38
CA VAL A 25 -8.08 -3.43 -19.44
C VAL A 25 -8.70 -3.34 -18.05
N LEU A 26 -9.11 -2.13 -17.66
CA LEU A 26 -9.77 -1.88 -16.38
C LEU A 26 -11.28 -1.73 -16.57
N ASP A 27 -12.03 -2.37 -15.70
CA ASP A 27 -13.47 -2.19 -15.58
C ASP A 27 -13.84 -0.75 -15.19
N LYS A 28 -15.12 -0.39 -15.38
CA LYS A 28 -15.66 0.90 -14.92
C LYS A 28 -15.59 1.06 -13.40
N HIS A 29 -15.64 -0.05 -12.65
CA HIS A 29 -15.52 -0.07 -11.20
C HIS A 29 -14.28 -0.87 -10.80
N ILE A 30 -13.26 -0.15 -10.33
CA ILE A 30 -11.99 -0.69 -9.88
C ILE A 30 -12.11 -1.03 -8.40
N LYS A 31 -12.03 -2.32 -8.10
CA LYS A 31 -12.04 -2.84 -6.73
C LYS A 31 -10.63 -3.18 -6.30
N ILE A 32 -10.19 -2.59 -5.19
CA ILE A 32 -8.81 -2.65 -4.73
C ILE A 32 -8.73 -3.47 -3.45
N ALA A 33 -7.76 -4.37 -3.42
CA ALA A 33 -7.36 -5.04 -2.19
C ALA A 33 -5.98 -4.51 -1.78
N VAL A 34 -5.88 -4.03 -0.55
CA VAL A 34 -4.65 -3.50 0.06
C VAL A 34 -4.10 -4.53 1.04
N GLY A 35 -2.79 -4.71 1.01
CA GLY A 35 -2.04 -5.59 1.89
C GLY A 35 -0.93 -4.83 2.61
N ILE A 36 -0.73 -5.08 3.90
CA ILE A 36 0.46 -4.62 4.63
C ILE A 36 1.12 -5.82 5.29
N ASP A 37 2.43 -5.90 5.12
CA ASP A 37 3.27 -6.96 5.66
C ASP A 37 4.44 -6.35 6.44
N GLY A 38 4.94 -7.08 7.43
CA GLY A 38 6.08 -6.70 8.25
C GLY A 38 7.09 -7.84 8.26
N LEU A 39 7.87 -7.98 7.19
CA LEU A 39 8.81 -9.09 7.05
C LEU A 39 10.21 -8.71 7.53
N PRO A 40 10.84 -9.50 8.42
CA PRO A 40 12.29 -9.47 8.57
C PRO A 40 12.92 -9.94 7.27
N ILE A 41 13.79 -9.11 6.67
CA ILE A 41 14.38 -9.39 5.34
C ILE A 41 15.37 -10.56 5.40
N SER A 42 16.03 -10.74 6.54
CA SER A 42 16.90 -11.90 6.75
C SER A 42 17.05 -12.23 8.23
N LYS A 43 17.44 -13.47 8.53
CA LYS A 43 17.74 -13.95 9.89
C LYS A 43 19.00 -13.32 10.49
N SER A 44 19.83 -12.65 9.70
CA SER A 44 21.14 -12.12 10.10
C SER A 44 21.29 -10.61 9.94
N SER A 45 20.26 -9.92 9.43
CA SER A 45 20.24 -8.46 9.31
C SER A 45 19.15 -7.88 10.21
N THR A 46 19.43 -6.76 10.87
CA THR A 46 18.41 -5.95 11.52
C THR A 46 17.45 -5.29 10.51
N ALA A 47 17.69 -5.42 9.21
CA ALA A 47 16.87 -4.79 8.19
C ALA A 47 15.42 -5.30 8.17
N ALA A 48 14.47 -4.39 8.32
CA ALA A 48 13.03 -4.60 8.25
C ALA A 48 12.45 -3.99 6.97
N PHE A 49 11.56 -4.74 6.31
CA PHE A 49 10.85 -4.29 5.11
C PHE A 49 9.36 -4.28 5.38
N TRP A 50 8.75 -3.12 5.18
CA TRP A 50 7.33 -2.91 5.45
C TRP A 50 6.67 -2.31 4.21
N PRO A 51 6.22 -3.16 3.28
CA PRO A 51 5.52 -2.71 2.10
C PRO A 51 4.02 -2.50 2.39
N ILE A 52 3.47 -1.46 1.77
CA ILE A 52 2.03 -1.30 1.53
C ILE A 52 1.82 -1.70 0.08
N LEU A 53 1.10 -2.79 -0.13
CA LEU A 53 0.87 -3.41 -1.42
C LEU A 53 -0.59 -3.27 -1.82
N ALA A 54 -0.87 -3.30 -3.12
CA ALA A 54 -2.22 -3.46 -3.62
C ALA A 54 -2.28 -4.30 -4.88
N TYR A 55 -3.46 -4.85 -5.15
CA TYR A 55 -3.81 -5.41 -6.44
C TYR A 55 -5.27 -5.04 -6.78
N ILE A 56 -5.60 -5.12 -8.07
CA ILE A 56 -6.94 -4.86 -8.58
C ILE A 56 -7.67 -6.19 -8.68
N MET A 57 -8.79 -6.33 -7.98
CA MET A 57 -9.57 -7.57 -7.96
C MET A 57 -10.20 -7.83 -9.34
N PRO A 58 -10.27 -9.09 -9.80
CA PRO A 58 -9.83 -10.33 -9.12
C PRO A 58 -8.35 -10.71 -9.37
N HIS A 59 -7.55 -9.82 -9.95
CA HIS A 59 -6.23 -10.14 -10.51
C HIS A 59 -5.09 -10.11 -9.49
N LYS A 60 -5.15 -11.02 -8.50
CA LYS A 60 -4.16 -11.14 -7.41
C LYS A 60 -2.72 -11.42 -7.86
N GLN A 61 -2.51 -11.85 -9.10
CA GLN A 61 -1.18 -12.09 -9.67
C GLN A 61 -0.40 -10.80 -9.98
N TYR A 62 -1.09 -9.66 -10.05
CA TYR A 62 -0.50 -8.37 -10.39
C TYR A 62 -0.53 -7.43 -9.18
N VAL A 63 0.36 -7.72 -8.23
CA VAL A 63 0.56 -6.89 -7.04
C VAL A 63 1.54 -5.75 -7.37
N PHE A 64 1.23 -4.55 -6.90
CA PHE A 64 2.10 -3.39 -7.02
C PHE A 64 2.29 -2.70 -5.67
N PRO A 65 3.44 -2.06 -5.42
CA PRO A 65 3.66 -1.29 -4.21
C PRO A 65 2.94 0.06 -4.27
N ILE A 66 2.30 0.42 -3.16
CA ILE A 66 1.80 1.79 -2.89
C ILE A 66 2.84 2.56 -2.10
N GLY A 67 3.42 1.91 -1.09
CA GLY A 67 4.40 2.51 -0.20
C GLY A 67 5.39 1.45 0.25
N LEU A 68 6.60 1.88 0.57
CA LEU A 68 7.62 0.99 1.04
C LEU A 68 8.49 1.65 2.10
N TYR A 69 8.59 0.99 3.25
CA TYR A 69 9.56 1.33 4.27
C TYR A 69 10.70 0.31 4.31
N TYR A 70 11.91 0.83 4.51
CA TYR A 70 13.14 0.08 4.75
C TYR A 70 13.93 0.75 5.88
N GLY A 71 14.29 -0.02 6.91
CA GLY A 71 15.08 0.48 8.03
C GLY A 71 15.66 -0.65 8.88
N SER A 72 16.39 -0.30 9.94
CA SER A 72 16.99 -1.27 10.87
C SER A 72 16.02 -1.88 11.89
N ASP A 73 14.75 -1.45 11.86
CA ASP A 73 13.63 -2.03 12.58
C ASP A 73 12.35 -1.54 11.87
N LYS A 74 11.17 -2.00 12.28
CA LYS A 74 9.88 -1.46 11.84
C LYS A 74 9.80 0.05 12.09
N PRO A 75 8.91 0.77 11.37
CA PRO A 75 8.70 2.20 11.65
C PRO A 75 8.29 2.42 13.11
N GLU A 76 8.80 3.48 13.74
CA GLU A 76 8.46 3.79 15.14
C GLU A 76 6.98 4.21 15.28
N ASP A 77 6.45 4.92 14.29
CA ASP A 77 5.10 5.45 14.30
C ASP A 77 4.27 4.91 13.12
N SER A 78 3.18 4.20 13.43
CA SER A 78 2.25 3.65 12.43
C SER A 78 1.43 4.71 11.68
N ASN A 79 1.13 5.85 12.30
CA ASN A 79 0.45 6.96 11.65
C ASN A 79 1.38 7.63 10.64
N GLU A 80 2.66 7.81 11.00
CA GLU A 80 3.65 8.34 10.06
C GLU A 80 3.82 7.39 8.85
N PHE A 81 3.89 6.08 9.11
CA PHE A 81 3.96 5.05 8.07
C PHE A 81 2.78 5.09 7.09
N LEU A 82 1.56 5.25 7.60
CA LEU A 82 0.33 5.25 6.79
C LEU A 82 -0.03 6.62 6.20
N SER A 83 0.59 7.70 6.69
CA SER A 83 0.19 9.08 6.39
C SER A 83 0.03 9.37 4.90
N ASP A 84 1.03 9.03 4.07
CA ASP A 84 1.01 9.33 2.64
C ASP A 84 -0.09 8.54 1.93
N PHE A 85 -0.25 7.26 2.26
CA PHE A 85 -1.31 6.41 1.73
C PHE A 85 -2.70 6.90 2.11
N ILE A 86 -2.92 7.23 3.39
CA ILE A 86 -4.22 7.74 3.86
C ILE A 86 -4.52 9.10 3.21
N THR A 87 -3.53 9.98 3.12
CA THR A 87 -3.70 11.30 2.49
C THR A 87 -4.06 11.16 1.02
N GLU A 88 -3.40 10.26 0.30
CA GLU A 88 -3.75 9.95 -1.10
C GLU A 88 -5.19 9.44 -1.19
N VAL A 89 -5.55 8.42 -0.43
CA VAL A 89 -6.90 7.81 -0.48
C VAL A 89 -8.01 8.80 -0.11
N LEU A 90 -7.81 9.61 0.93
CA LEU A 90 -8.79 10.63 1.33
C LEU A 90 -8.86 11.80 0.34
N GLY A 91 -7.78 12.07 -0.39
CA GLY A 91 -7.75 13.07 -1.45
C GLY A 91 -8.36 12.59 -2.77
N LEU A 92 -8.61 11.29 -2.92
CA LEU A 92 -9.27 10.75 -4.11
C LEU A 92 -10.76 11.02 -4.06
N SER A 93 -11.30 11.47 -5.19
CA SER A 93 -12.74 11.40 -5.43
C SER A 93 -13.17 9.94 -5.64
N ASP A 94 -14.46 9.66 -5.51
CA ASP A 94 -15.02 8.33 -5.77
C ASP A 94 -14.71 7.81 -7.20
N GLU A 95 -14.38 8.72 -8.12
CA GLU A 95 -14.02 8.44 -9.50
C GLU A 95 -12.68 9.07 -9.88
N ILE A 96 -11.92 8.37 -10.73
CA ILE A 96 -10.70 8.90 -11.35
C ILE A 96 -10.73 8.71 -12.86
N VAL A 97 -10.05 9.61 -13.57
CA VAL A 97 -9.87 9.51 -15.02
C VAL A 97 -8.66 8.62 -15.33
N ILE A 98 -8.90 7.48 -15.97
CA ILE A 98 -7.87 6.58 -16.50
C ILE A 98 -8.19 6.28 -17.95
N ASN A 99 -7.21 6.43 -18.84
CA ASN A 99 -7.37 6.22 -20.29
C ASN A 99 -8.57 7.02 -20.86
N ASN A 100 -8.73 8.27 -20.41
CA ASN A 100 -9.83 9.17 -20.77
C ASN A 100 -11.24 8.70 -20.37
N GLU A 101 -11.36 7.70 -19.49
CA GLU A 101 -12.63 7.23 -18.94
C GLU A 101 -12.71 7.51 -17.43
N LEU A 102 -13.88 7.94 -16.97
CA LEU A 102 -14.18 7.97 -15.54
C LEU A 102 -14.38 6.55 -15.01
N LYS A 103 -13.60 6.19 -13.99
CA LYS A 103 -13.66 4.89 -13.34
C LYS A 103 -13.84 5.08 -11.84
N LYS A 104 -14.85 4.41 -11.27
CA LYS A 104 -15.10 4.38 -9.84
C LYS A 104 -14.02 3.57 -9.14
N ILE A 105 -13.53 4.03 -7.99
CA ILE A 105 -12.58 3.27 -7.16
C ILE A 105 -13.23 2.90 -5.83
N THR A 106 -12.94 1.69 -5.34
CA THR A 106 -13.28 1.30 -3.97
C THR A 106 -12.20 0.39 -3.40
N ILE A 107 -11.81 0.62 -2.14
CA ILE A 107 -10.98 -0.31 -1.37
C ILE A 107 -11.93 -1.32 -0.73
N GLU A 108 -11.95 -2.54 -1.26
CA GLU A 108 -12.84 -3.61 -0.80
C GLU A 108 -12.22 -4.43 0.33
N VAL A 109 -10.89 -4.57 0.32
CA VAL A 109 -10.17 -5.45 1.25
C VAL A 109 -8.97 -4.73 1.81
N PHE A 110 -8.77 -4.85 3.11
CA PHE A 110 -7.53 -4.47 3.80
C PHE A 110 -7.03 -5.68 4.60
N SER A 111 -5.90 -6.24 4.19
CA SER A 111 -5.35 -7.48 4.76
C SER A 111 -3.97 -7.24 5.38
N CYS A 112 -3.76 -7.77 6.56
CA CYS A 112 -2.49 -7.71 7.27
C CYS A 112 -2.23 -9.02 7.98
N ASP A 113 -0.96 -9.39 8.12
CA ASP A 113 -0.57 -10.42 9.08
C ASP A 113 -0.77 -9.91 10.52
N VAL A 114 -0.69 -10.80 11.51
CA VAL A 114 -0.97 -10.45 12.91
C VAL A 114 -0.02 -9.34 13.42
N PRO A 115 1.31 -9.43 13.23
CA PRO A 115 2.24 -8.36 13.60
C PRO A 115 1.92 -7.01 12.96
N ALA A 116 1.66 -6.95 11.64
CA ALA A 116 1.36 -5.70 10.97
C ALA A 116 0.01 -5.12 11.42
N LYS A 117 -1.01 -5.97 11.62
CA LYS A 117 -2.30 -5.54 12.16
C LYS A 117 -2.15 -4.90 13.54
N SER A 118 -1.43 -5.54 14.45
CA SER A 118 -1.21 -5.00 15.80
C SER A 118 -0.42 -3.68 15.78
N PHE A 119 0.58 -3.58 14.90
CA PHE A 119 1.33 -2.34 14.69
C PHE A 119 0.45 -1.19 14.20
N ILE A 120 -0.34 -1.42 13.14
CA ILE A 120 -1.23 -0.41 12.54
C ILE A 120 -2.29 0.05 13.54
N LEU A 121 -2.93 -0.90 14.22
CA LEU A 121 -3.97 -0.62 15.20
C LEU A 121 -3.44 -0.10 16.54
N ARG A 122 -2.11 -0.10 16.74
CA ARG A 122 -1.44 0.26 18.01
C ARG A 122 -1.96 -0.54 19.21
N ILE A 123 -2.24 -1.82 19.00
CA ILE A 123 -2.65 -2.76 20.05
C ILE A 123 -1.54 -3.76 20.33
N LYS A 124 -1.57 -4.40 21.51
CA LYS A 124 -0.71 -5.56 21.77
C LYS A 124 -1.22 -6.74 20.94
N GLY A 125 -0.30 -7.34 20.17
CA GLY A 125 -0.49 -8.62 19.47
C GLY A 125 -0.08 -9.80 20.31
#